data_AF-A0A965UXX8-F1
#
_entry.id   AF-A0A965UXX8-F1
#
_cell.length_a   1.000
_cell.length_b   1.000
_cell.length_c   1.000
_cell.angle_alpha   90.00
_cell.angle_beta   90.00
_cell.angle_gamma   90.00
#
_symmetry.space_group_name_H-M   'P 1'
#
loop_
_entity.id
_entity.type
_entity.pdbx_description
1 polymer ?
#
loop_
_entity_poly.entity_id
_entity_poly.type
_entity_poly.pdbx_seq_one_letter_code
_entity_poly.pdbx_strand_id
1 'polypeptide(L)'
;MPDIVYTITGNITKDQLTQAFSAAGVTTTMNATGMTTLTLTPGTNAAGTSAISTASLSTVGLFFARNLSTVETAAVSFGQLSAGAMVPTVSLLGGEAAVGRLAAGSYACQSNLTGTK
;
A
#
# COMPACT_ATOMS: atom_id res chain seq x y z
N MET A 1 -0.45 25.66 -6.88
CA MET A 1 -1.52 25.05 -6.07
C MET A 1 -1.12 23.60 -5.83
N PRO A 2 -1.26 23.04 -4.61
CA PRO A 2 -0.97 21.63 -4.40
C PRO A 2 -2.00 20.75 -5.10
N ASP A 3 -1.53 19.73 -5.81
CA ASP A 3 -2.42 18.84 -6.58
C ASP A 3 -3.17 17.86 -5.68
N ILE A 4 -2.61 17.54 -4.51
CA ILE A 4 -3.25 16.72 -3.48
C ILE A 4 -3.11 17.41 -2.13
N VAL A 5 -4.23 17.46 -1.41
CA VAL A 5 -4.29 17.81 0.02
C VAL A 5 -4.92 16.63 0.74
N TYR A 6 -4.26 16.10 1.76
CA TYR A 6 -4.77 14.97 2.53
C TYR A 6 -4.50 15.09 4.03
N THR A 7 -5.35 14.41 4.80
CA THR A 7 -5.26 14.28 6.25
C THR A 7 -5.34 12.81 6.60
N ILE A 8 -4.43 12.33 7.45
CA ILE A 8 -4.46 10.98 8.02
C ILE A 8 -4.65 11.11 9.52
N THR A 9 -5.65 10.40 10.05
CA THR A 9 -5.92 10.31 11.48
C THR A 9 -6.05 8.86 11.89
N GLY A 10 -5.40 8.47 12.98
CA GLY A 10 -5.48 7.11 13.51
C GLY A 10 -5.53 7.13 15.03
N ASN A 11 -6.41 6.29 15.57
CA ASN A 11 -6.49 5.99 16.99
C ASN A 11 -6.13 4.52 17.18
N ILE A 12 -5.11 4.26 17.98
CA ILE A 12 -4.65 2.92 18.32
C ILE A 12 -5.02 2.69 19.78
N THR A 13 -5.97 1.79 20.01
CA THR A 13 -6.37 1.36 21.35
C THR A 13 -6.19 -0.14 21.47
N LYS A 14 -5.25 -0.58 22.32
CA LYS A 14 -5.03 -1.98 22.66
C LYS A 14 -4.53 -2.13 24.09
N ASP A 15 -5.38 -2.67 24.96
CA ASP A 15 -5.05 -2.88 26.37
C ASP A 15 -4.60 -1.55 27.04
N GLN A 16 -3.35 -1.45 27.48
CA GLN A 16 -2.80 -0.22 28.05
C GLN A 16 -2.29 0.77 26.99
N LEU A 17 -2.16 0.35 25.73
CA LEU A 17 -1.73 1.20 24.62
C LEU A 17 -2.92 2.05 24.14
N THR A 18 -2.86 3.36 24.38
CA THR A 18 -3.74 4.33 23.74
C THR A 18 -2.88 5.40 23.09
N GLN A 19 -2.83 5.42 21.77
CA GLN A 19 -2.10 6.43 21.00
C GLN A 19 -3.00 7.01 19.92
N ALA A 20 -2.88 8.31 19.69
CA ALA A 20 -3.50 8.98 18.57
C ALA A 20 -2.41 9.67 17.74
N PHE A 21 -2.55 9.62 16.41
CA PHE A 21 -1.72 10.39 15.51
C PHE A 21 -2.59 11.10 14.48
N SER A 22 -2.17 12.30 14.11
CA SER A 22 -2.80 13.11 13.08
C SER A 22 -1.71 13.78 12.25
N ALA A 23 -1.74 13.54 10.95
CA ALA A 23 -0.99 14.31 9.96
C ALA A 23 -2.02 15.09 9.14
N ALA A 24 -2.15 16.38 9.39
CA ALA A 24 -3.15 17.24 8.78
C ALA A 24 -2.53 18.25 7.82
N GLY A 25 -3.26 18.59 6.75
CA GLY A 25 -2.84 19.60 5.78
C GLY A 25 -1.61 19.19 4.97
N VAL A 26 -1.39 17.89 4.77
CA VAL A 26 -0.24 17.42 4.01
C VAL A 26 -0.50 17.68 2.53
N THR A 27 0.37 18.47 1.92
CA THR A 27 0.29 18.83 0.51
C THR A 27 1.36 18.10 -0.30
N THR A 28 1.01 17.61 -1.48
CA THR A 28 2.00 17.16 -2.47
C THR A 28 1.67 17.70 -3.85
N THR A 29 2.71 18.04 -4.60
CA THR A 29 2.62 18.44 -6.01
C THR A 29 2.96 17.24 -6.87
N MET A 30 2.15 16.95 -7.87
CA MET A 30 2.38 15.88 -8.84
C MET A 30 2.89 16.52 -10.12
N ASN A 31 4.17 16.31 -10.43
CA ASN A 31 4.77 16.86 -11.65
C ASN A 31 4.36 16.08 -12.93
N ALA A 32 3.66 14.96 -12.78
CA ALA A 32 3.11 14.13 -13.85
C ALA A 32 1.64 13.79 -13.56
N THR A 33 0.79 13.90 -14.56
CA THR A 33 -0.67 13.75 -14.47
C THR A 33 -1.07 12.27 -14.37
N GLY A 34 -1.81 11.88 -13.32
CA GLY A 34 -2.50 10.59 -13.30
C GLY A 34 -2.88 10.09 -11.91
N MET A 35 -4.16 9.77 -11.72
CA MET A 35 -4.65 8.94 -10.63
C MET A 35 -4.95 7.56 -11.20
N THR A 36 -4.44 6.50 -10.59
CA THR A 36 -4.69 5.12 -11.04
C THR A 36 -5.27 4.31 -9.90
N THR A 37 -6.49 3.80 -10.11
CA THR A 37 -7.13 2.85 -9.20
C THR A 37 -7.11 1.49 -9.87
N LEU A 38 -6.53 0.48 -9.23
CA LEU A 38 -6.51 -0.89 -9.73
C LEU A 38 -7.04 -1.85 -8.67
N THR A 39 -7.94 -2.74 -9.08
CA THR A 39 -8.25 -3.95 -8.31
C THR A 39 -7.34 -5.05 -8.85
N LEU A 40 -6.48 -5.58 -8.00
CA LEU A 40 -5.50 -6.59 -8.37
C LEU A 40 -5.90 -7.92 -7.76
N THR A 41 -5.79 -9.00 -8.54
CA THR A 41 -5.90 -10.36 -8.02
C THR A 41 -4.50 -10.83 -7.60
N PRO A 42 -4.18 -10.91 -6.31
CA PRO A 42 -2.84 -11.23 -5.86
C PRO A 42 -2.51 -12.71 -6.12
N GLY A 43 -1.54 -12.97 -7.01
CA GLY A 43 -0.99 -14.30 -7.24
C GLY A 43 0.07 -14.69 -6.21
N THR A 44 0.52 -15.94 -6.25
CA THR A 44 1.58 -16.47 -5.37
C THR A 44 3.00 -16.10 -5.83
N ASN A 45 3.15 -15.62 -7.06
CA ASN A 45 4.43 -15.20 -7.64
C ASN A 45 4.47 -13.68 -7.84
N ALA A 46 5.23 -12.98 -7.00
CA ALA A 46 5.43 -11.53 -7.07
C ALA A 46 5.94 -11.02 -8.44
N ALA A 47 6.86 -11.75 -9.08
CA ALA A 47 7.43 -11.33 -10.36
C ALA A 47 6.40 -11.36 -11.49
N GLY A 48 5.44 -12.29 -11.41
CA GLY A 48 4.33 -12.41 -12.36
C GLY A 48 3.16 -11.47 -12.07
N THR A 49 3.17 -10.78 -10.92
CA THR A 49 2.07 -9.91 -10.46
C THR A 49 2.50 -8.45 -10.26
N SER A 50 3.62 -8.03 -10.90
CA SER A 50 4.02 -6.62 -10.94
C SER A 50 2.85 -5.76 -11.42
N ALA A 51 2.33 -4.91 -10.53
CA ALA A 51 1.03 -4.29 -10.73
C ALA A 51 1.13 -2.79 -11.00
N ILE A 52 2.15 -2.13 -10.45
CA ILE A 52 2.32 -0.68 -10.55
C ILE A 52 3.80 -0.39 -10.77
N SER A 53 4.15 0.35 -11.81
CA SER A 53 5.49 0.93 -11.97
C SER A 53 5.41 2.44 -11.78
N THR A 54 6.17 2.93 -10.81
CA THR A 54 6.39 4.37 -10.55
C THR A 54 7.81 4.80 -10.92
N ALA A 55 8.57 3.92 -11.59
CA ALA A 55 10.01 4.11 -11.85
C ALA A 55 10.32 5.36 -12.71
N SER A 56 9.36 5.83 -13.51
CA SER A 56 9.48 7.04 -14.33
C SER A 56 8.87 8.29 -13.68
N LEU A 57 8.31 8.19 -12.46
CA LEU A 57 7.67 9.32 -11.79
C LEU A 57 8.73 10.16 -11.04
N SER A 58 8.81 11.45 -11.37
CA SER A 58 9.68 12.41 -10.68
C SER A 58 9.18 12.78 -9.28
N THR A 59 7.90 12.56 -9.00
CA THR A 59 7.27 12.67 -7.68
C THR A 59 6.30 11.52 -7.51
N VAL A 60 6.43 10.77 -6.43
CA VAL A 60 5.68 9.54 -6.23
C VAL A 60 4.41 9.82 -5.42
N GLY A 61 3.32 9.14 -5.80
CA GLY A 61 1.99 9.30 -5.24
C GLY A 61 1.79 8.69 -3.85
N LEU A 62 0.62 8.99 -3.29
CA LEU A 62 0.07 8.29 -2.13
C LEU A 62 -0.56 6.98 -2.60
N PHE A 63 -0.35 5.91 -1.84
CA PHE A 63 -1.10 4.68 -2.03
C PHE A 63 -2.10 4.49 -0.89
N PHE A 64 -3.22 3.88 -1.23
CA PHE A 64 -4.16 3.30 -0.29
C PHE A 64 -4.37 1.84 -0.69
N ALA A 65 -4.01 0.91 0.18
CA ALA A 65 -4.18 -0.51 -0.01
C ALA A 65 -5.22 -1.03 0.97
N ARG A 66 -6.10 -1.94 0.50
CA ARG A 66 -7.08 -2.61 1.34
C ARG A 66 -7.21 -4.07 0.93
N ASN A 67 -7.16 -4.97 1.89
CA ASN A 67 -7.49 -6.37 1.66
C ASN A 67 -9.02 -6.52 1.68
N LEU A 68 -9.59 -6.92 0.54
CA LEU A 68 -11.04 -7.10 0.38
C LEU A 68 -11.53 -8.50 0.79
N SER A 69 -10.64 -9.37 1.27
CA SER A 69 -11.01 -10.67 1.81
C SER A 69 -11.89 -10.52 3.05
N THR A 70 -12.95 -11.34 3.13
CA THR A 70 -13.78 -11.51 4.33
C THR A 70 -13.23 -12.59 5.28
N VAL A 71 -12.19 -13.32 4.85
CA VAL A 71 -11.49 -14.31 5.68
C VAL A 71 -10.35 -13.63 6.41
N GLU A 72 -10.43 -13.59 7.74
CA GLU A 72 -9.46 -12.88 8.60
C GLU A 72 -8.02 -13.40 8.42
N THR A 73 -7.85 -14.70 8.22
CA THR A 73 -6.54 -15.34 8.05
C THR A 73 -5.93 -15.13 6.66
N ALA A 74 -6.68 -14.56 5.71
CA ALA A 74 -6.17 -14.31 4.36
C ALA A 74 -5.19 -13.13 4.36
N ALA A 75 -3.93 -13.42 4.06
CA ALA A 75 -2.86 -12.42 4.03
C ALA A 75 -2.52 -12.01 2.59
N VAL A 76 -2.51 -10.70 2.35
CA VAL A 76 -2.02 -10.09 1.11
C VAL A 76 -0.91 -9.12 1.46
N SER A 77 0.25 -9.31 0.83
CA SER A 77 1.38 -8.42 0.99
C SER A 77 1.48 -7.46 -0.19
N PHE A 78 1.85 -6.22 0.10
CA PHE A 78 2.12 -5.18 -0.89
C PHE A 78 3.51 -4.60 -0.62
N GLY A 79 4.30 -4.42 -1.66
CA GLY A 79 5.66 -3.90 -1.51
C GLY A 79 6.40 -3.73 -2.83
N GLN A 80 7.66 -3.33 -2.71
CA GLN A 80 8.52 -3.03 -3.84
C GLN A 80 8.99 -4.33 -4.50
N LEU A 81 8.88 -4.42 -5.81
CA LEU A 81 9.48 -5.47 -6.63
C LEU A 81 10.90 -5.04 -7.03
N SER A 82 11.90 -5.79 -6.58
CA SER A 82 13.32 -5.56 -6.89
C SER A 82 13.97 -6.87 -7.32
N ALA A 83 14.70 -6.86 -8.44
CA ALA A 83 15.37 -8.03 -9.00
C ALA A 83 14.50 -9.31 -9.08
N GLY A 84 13.20 -9.16 -9.35
CA GLY A 84 12.25 -10.27 -9.45
C GLY A 84 11.70 -10.79 -8.12
N ALA A 85 12.10 -10.22 -6.98
CA ALA A 85 11.57 -10.55 -5.66
C ALA A 85 10.78 -9.37 -5.07
N MET A 86 9.66 -9.65 -4.41
CA MET A 86 8.93 -8.62 -3.66
C MET A 86 9.54 -8.47 -2.26
N VAL A 87 9.89 -7.24 -1.91
CA VAL A 87 10.19 -6.82 -0.54
C VAL A 87 8.91 -6.24 0.05
N PRO A 88 8.19 -6.96 0.93
CA PRO A 88 6.92 -6.50 1.47
C PRO A 88 7.11 -5.25 2.33
N THR A 89 6.32 -4.21 2.05
CA THR A 89 6.24 -2.99 2.86
C THR A 89 5.12 -3.11 3.89
N VAL A 90 4.04 -3.81 3.53
CA VAL A 90 2.92 -4.12 4.42
C VAL A 90 2.39 -5.52 4.11
N SER A 91 1.87 -6.19 5.15
CA SER A 91 1.06 -7.40 5.02
C SER A 91 -0.28 -7.11 5.67
N LEU A 92 -1.37 -7.32 4.94
CA LEU A 92 -2.73 -7.00 5.33
C LEU A 92 -3.52 -8.31 5.48
N LEU A 93 -4.08 -8.52 6.67
CA LEU A 93 -5.11 -9.53 6.93
C LEU A 93 -6.46 -9.12 6.34
N GLY A 94 -7.44 -10.03 6.35
CA GLY A 94 -8.77 -9.77 5.82
C GLY A 94 -9.39 -8.50 6.41
N GLY A 95 -9.79 -7.57 5.54
CA GLY A 95 -10.40 -6.29 5.94
C GLY A 95 -9.43 -5.18 6.34
N GLU A 96 -8.13 -5.47 6.54
CA GLU A 96 -7.14 -4.47 6.91
C GLU A 96 -6.83 -3.48 5.76
N ALA A 97 -6.35 -2.30 6.13
CA ALA A 97 -5.98 -1.24 5.20
C ALA A 97 -4.65 -0.57 5.59
N ALA A 98 -3.97 -0.02 4.60
CA ALA A 98 -2.77 0.77 4.76
C ALA A 98 -2.76 1.98 3.83
N VAL A 99 -2.14 3.05 4.30
CA VAL A 99 -1.91 4.27 3.52
C VAL A 99 -0.46 4.69 3.69
N GLY A 100 0.15 5.21 2.64
CA GLY A 100 1.51 5.71 2.72
C GLY A 100 1.95 6.41 1.44
N ARG A 101 3.19 6.90 1.46
CA ARG A 101 3.86 7.40 0.25
C ARG A 101 4.69 6.29 -0.37
N LEU A 102 4.59 6.14 -1.68
CA LEU A 102 5.49 5.25 -2.41
C LEU A 102 6.82 5.99 -2.69
N ALA A 103 7.87 5.23 -2.92
CA ALA A 103 9.12 5.70 -3.51
C ALA A 103 9.13 5.34 -5.01
N ALA A 104 10.09 5.87 -5.78
CA ALA A 104 10.15 5.52 -7.20
C ALA A 104 10.59 4.06 -7.34
N GLY A 105 9.84 3.27 -8.11
CA GLY A 105 10.13 1.85 -8.33
C GLY A 105 8.93 1.04 -8.82
N SER A 106 9.13 -0.26 -8.95
CA SER A 106 8.06 -1.22 -9.27
C SER A 106 7.46 -1.78 -7.99
N TYR A 107 6.14 -1.98 -7.99
CA TYR A 107 5.37 -2.48 -6.85
C TYR A 107 4.47 -3.62 -7.28
N ALA A 108 4.35 -4.61 -6.40
CA ALA A 108 3.55 -5.80 -6.62
C ALA A 108 2.67 -6.09 -5.40
N CYS A 109 1.62 -6.86 -5.64
CA CYS A 109 0.86 -7.52 -4.58
C CYS A 109 1.03 -9.03 -4.71
N GLN A 110 1.15 -9.72 -3.58
CA GLN A 110 1.28 -11.17 -3.52
C GLN A 110 0.35 -11.72 -2.45
N SER A 111 -0.34 -12.82 -2.78
CA SER A 111 -1.10 -13.57 -1.79
C SER A 111 -0.12 -14.51 -1.10
N ASN A 112 -0.04 -14.39 0.21
CA ASN A 112 0.76 -15.32 1.00
C ASN A 112 -0.14 -16.51 1.34
N LEU A 113 -0.27 -17.45 0.41
CA LEU A 113 -0.96 -18.73 0.65
C LEU A 113 -0.12 -19.68 1.53
N THR A 114 1.20 -19.50 1.56
CA THR A 114 2.08 -20.23 2.49
C THR A 114 2.06 -19.54 3.85
N GLY A 115 1.15 -19.99 4.72
CA GLY A 115 1.05 -19.49 6.09
C GLY A 115 -0.06 -18.48 6.31
N THR A 116 -1.30 -18.79 5.89
CA THR A 116 -2.47 -18.39 6.67
C THR A 116 -2.15 -18.73 8.12
N LYS A 117 -1.97 -17.71 8.96
CA LYS A 117 -1.86 -17.93 10.40
C LYS A 117 -3.17 -18.45 10.95
#